data_AF-A0A9P9T608-F1
#
_entry.id   AF-A0A9P9T608-F1
#
_cell.length_a   1.000
_cell.length_b   1.000
_cell.length_c   1.000
_cell.angle_alpha   90.00
_cell.angle_beta   90.00
_cell.angle_gamma   90.00
#
_symmetry.space_group_name_H-M   'P 1'
#
loop_
_entity.id
_entity.type
_entity.pdbx_description
1 polymer ?
#
loop_
_entity_poly.entity_id
_entity_poly.type
_entity_poly.pdbx_seq_one_letter_code
_entity_poly.pdbx_strand_id
1 'polypeptide(L)'
;MDLYGRWKVNINQWMERDRAGISWTLYDPNGNQAGDGGATGVNLREIKDYIESKNRGPSHSMLFGIRVTVTDPLNIDKARVNFAIEKEIPDCFNGVVRCSPSFQTEDRIEKNPFRVESCFDKCKNSKLVPSDLWCDDLNDAMWLPNNAGFLRNFWCGFKGF
;
A
#
# COMPACT_ATOMS: atom_id res chain seq x y z
N MET A 1 16.59 9.50 12.68
CA MET A 1 15.26 8.95 12.34
C MET A 1 15.38 7.44 12.41
N ASP A 2 14.39 6.74 12.96
CA ASP A 2 14.40 5.28 12.98
C ASP A 2 14.06 4.73 11.59
N LEU A 3 15.07 4.32 10.81
CA LEU A 3 14.88 3.77 9.46
C LEU A 3 14.08 2.46 9.46
N TYR A 4 14.08 1.75 10.59
CA TYR A 4 13.34 0.51 10.81
C TYR A 4 11.99 0.74 11.48
N GLY A 5 11.65 2.01 11.71
CA GLY A 5 10.37 2.41 12.29
C GLY A 5 9.18 2.14 11.37
N ARG A 6 8.00 2.48 11.87
CA ARG A 6 6.73 2.32 11.13
C ARG A 6 6.46 3.54 10.28
N TRP A 7 6.61 3.38 8.97
CA TRP A 7 6.17 4.33 7.97
C TRP A 7 4.66 4.22 7.81
N LYS A 8 4.00 5.35 7.54
CA LYS A 8 2.57 5.40 7.28
C LYS A 8 2.31 6.10 5.97
N VAL A 9 1.31 5.65 5.24
CA VAL A 9 0.85 6.33 4.03
C VAL A 9 -0.64 6.60 4.17
N ASN A 10 -1.06 7.82 3.86
CA ASN A 10 -2.45 8.12 3.59
C ASN A 10 -2.71 7.88 2.11
N ILE A 11 -3.70 7.06 1.78
CA ILE A 11 -4.10 6.77 0.42
C ILE A 11 -5.47 7.38 0.17
N ASN A 12 -5.59 8.11 -0.93
CA ASN A 12 -6.85 8.58 -1.47
C ASN A 12 -7.09 7.91 -2.83
N GLN A 13 -8.09 7.07 -2.89
CA GLN A 13 -8.55 6.38 -4.10
C GLN A 13 -9.90 6.96 -4.50
N TRP A 14 -10.09 7.27 -5.78
CA TRP A 14 -11.34 7.82 -6.25
C TRP A 14 -11.70 7.35 -7.66
N MET A 15 -12.98 7.44 -7.95
CA MET A 15 -13.59 7.22 -9.25
C MET A 15 -14.64 8.32 -9.48
N GLU A 16 -14.72 8.79 -10.71
CA GLU A 16 -15.78 9.63 -11.23
C GLU A 16 -16.09 9.19 -12.67
N ARG A 17 -17.27 8.59 -12.89
CA ARG A 17 -17.69 8.06 -14.21
C ARG A 17 -16.68 7.04 -14.77
N ASP A 18 -15.99 7.38 -15.85
CA ASP A 18 -14.99 6.54 -16.50
C ASP A 18 -13.56 6.90 -16.10
N ARG A 19 -13.39 7.86 -15.18
CA ARG A 19 -12.10 8.29 -14.66
C ARG A 19 -11.88 7.75 -13.26
N ALA A 20 -10.65 7.35 -12.97
CA ALA A 20 -10.25 6.97 -11.62
C ALA A 20 -8.82 7.41 -11.32
N GLY A 21 -8.48 7.44 -10.03
CA GLY A 21 -7.16 7.82 -9.56
C GLY A 21 -6.83 7.26 -8.20
N ILE A 22 -5.53 7.29 -7.92
CA ILE A 22 -4.98 7.11 -6.59
C ILE A 22 -4.00 8.26 -6.34
N SER A 23 -4.00 8.78 -5.12
CA SER A 23 -2.98 9.69 -4.62
C SER A 23 -2.56 9.25 -3.23
N TRP A 24 -1.35 9.61 -2.83
CA TRP A 24 -0.78 9.17 -1.58
C TRP A 24 0.09 10.24 -0.94
N THR A 25 0.17 10.20 0.38
CA THR A 25 1.10 11.01 1.17
C THR A 25 1.80 10.09 2.17
N LEU A 26 3.12 9.96 2.03
CA LEU A 26 3.98 9.16 2.88
C LEU A 26 4.42 9.99 4.10
N TYR A 27 4.43 9.34 5.26
CA TYR A 27 4.88 9.90 6.53
C TYR A 27 5.94 9.00 7.15
N ASP A 28 6.97 9.63 7.70
CA ASP A 28 8.04 8.93 8.41
C ASP A 28 7.60 8.50 9.82
N PRO A 29 8.43 7.69 10.51
CA PRO A 29 8.11 7.20 11.85
C PRO A 29 7.91 8.28 12.92
N ASN A 30 8.36 9.52 12.66
CA ASN A 30 8.15 10.66 13.55
C ASN A 30 6.89 11.46 13.18
N GLY A 31 6.14 11.04 12.15
CA GLY A 31 4.93 11.69 11.68
C GLY A 31 5.15 12.85 10.71
N ASN A 32 6.36 13.08 10.20
CA ASN A 32 6.60 14.14 9.21
C ASN A 32 6.34 13.61 7.80
N GLN A 33 5.75 14.44 6.94
CA GLN A 33 5.59 14.11 5.53
C GLN A 33 6.96 13.83 4.88
N ALA A 34 7.03 12.73 4.15
CA ALA A 34 8.23 12.17 3.57
C ALA A 34 8.14 11.97 2.05
N GLY A 35 6.97 12.20 1.46
CA GLY A 35 6.74 12.15 0.03
C GLY A 35 5.25 12.19 -0.28
N ASP A 36 4.92 12.44 -1.53
CA ASP A 36 3.57 12.39 -2.06
C ASP A 36 3.60 12.03 -3.55
N GLY A 37 2.48 11.57 -4.08
CA GLY A 37 2.35 11.19 -5.47
C GLY A 37 0.96 10.70 -5.83
N GLY A 38 0.82 10.19 -7.04
CA GLY A 38 -0.45 9.66 -7.53
C GLY A 38 -0.45 9.40 -9.02
N ALA A 39 -1.46 8.66 -9.46
CA ALA A 39 -1.72 8.35 -10.85
C ALA A 39 -3.23 8.38 -11.12
N THR A 40 -3.60 8.77 -12.35
CA THR A 40 -4.99 8.83 -12.79
C THR A 40 -5.09 8.47 -14.27
N GLY A 41 -6.26 8.02 -14.70
CA GLY A 41 -6.57 7.87 -16.12
C GLY A 41 -8.04 7.56 -16.36
N VAL A 42 -8.37 7.31 -17.63
CA VAL A 42 -9.73 7.10 -18.11
C VAL A 42 -9.84 5.70 -18.70
N ASN A 43 -10.94 4.99 -18.45
CA ASN A 43 -11.21 3.64 -18.95
C ASN A 43 -10.09 2.62 -18.59
N LEU A 44 -9.49 2.77 -17.42
CA LEU A 44 -8.38 1.94 -16.96
C LEU A 44 -8.85 0.60 -16.37
N ARG A 45 -8.14 -0.48 -16.68
CA ARG A 45 -8.27 -1.78 -15.98
C ARG A 45 -7.48 -1.83 -14.68
N GLU A 46 -6.38 -1.09 -14.64
CA GLU A 46 -5.50 -0.98 -13.48
C GLU A 46 -4.88 0.41 -13.41
N ILE A 47 -4.53 0.85 -12.19
CA ILE A 47 -3.70 2.03 -11.95
C ILE A 47 -2.43 1.55 -11.24
N LYS A 48 -1.27 1.99 -11.71
CA LYS A 48 0.03 1.66 -11.11
C LYS A 48 0.74 2.92 -10.69
N ASP A 49 1.36 2.89 -9.52
CA ASP A 49 2.20 3.96 -9.01
C ASP A 49 3.29 3.42 -8.07
N TYR A 50 4.18 4.29 -7.59
CA TYR A 50 5.29 3.95 -6.73
C TYR A 50 5.40 4.90 -5.53
N ILE A 51 5.31 4.36 -4.31
CA ILE A 51 5.50 5.11 -3.08
C ILE A 51 6.96 5.03 -2.66
N GLU A 52 7.59 6.19 -2.48
CA GLU A 52 8.95 6.32 -1.98
C GLU A 52 9.11 7.64 -1.21
N SER A 53 10.21 7.74 -0.45
CA SER A 53 10.61 9.02 0.14
C SER A 53 11.14 9.97 -0.93
N LYS A 54 10.71 11.23 -0.90
CA LYS A 54 11.11 12.27 -1.85
C LYS A 54 11.83 13.41 -1.12
N ASN A 55 12.81 14.02 -1.78
CA ASN A 55 13.54 15.21 -1.29
C ASN A 55 14.18 15.05 0.09
N ARG A 56 14.74 13.87 0.38
CA ARG A 56 15.33 13.52 1.68
C ARG A 56 16.70 12.87 1.52
N GLY A 57 17.61 13.15 2.46
CA GLY A 57 18.91 12.50 2.51
C GLY A 57 18.78 11.01 2.87
N PRO A 58 19.75 10.15 2.51
CA PRO A 58 19.65 8.70 2.69
C PRO A 58 19.30 8.23 4.12
N SER A 59 19.77 8.96 5.15
CA SER A 59 19.50 8.66 6.57
C SER A 59 18.08 9.03 7.03
N HIS A 60 17.28 9.67 6.17
CA HIS A 60 15.91 10.12 6.41
C HIS A 60 14.90 9.55 5.41
N SER A 61 15.35 8.66 4.53
CA SER A 61 14.54 8.03 3.48
C SER A 61 14.13 6.62 3.87
N MET A 62 12.97 6.20 3.38
CA MET A 62 12.52 4.82 3.48
C MET A 62 13.52 3.90 2.77
N LEU A 63 13.84 2.75 3.41
CA LEU A 63 14.86 1.82 2.91
C LEU A 63 14.41 0.96 1.72
N PHE A 64 13.18 1.15 1.26
CA PHE A 64 12.54 0.44 0.17
C PHE A 64 11.53 1.37 -0.48
N GLY A 65 11.09 1.03 -1.68
CA GLY A 65 9.86 1.59 -2.24
C GLY A 65 8.76 0.54 -2.33
N ILE A 66 7.55 1.02 -2.56
CA ILE A 66 6.35 0.19 -2.58
C ILE A 66 5.66 0.39 -3.92
N ARG A 67 5.52 -0.69 -4.67
CA ARG A 67 4.69 -0.71 -5.88
C ARG A 67 3.23 -0.79 -5.48
N VAL A 68 2.45 0.16 -5.98
CA VAL A 68 1.00 0.23 -5.75
C VAL A 68 0.29 -0.16 -7.04
N THR A 69 -0.68 -1.07 -6.93
CA THR A 69 -1.57 -1.43 -8.04
C THR A 69 -3.01 -1.38 -7.57
N VAL A 70 -3.83 -0.57 -8.22
CA VAL A 70 -5.29 -0.58 -8.07
C VAL A 70 -5.88 -1.46 -9.16
N THR A 71 -6.61 -2.52 -8.80
CA THR A 71 -7.34 -3.38 -9.73
C THR A 71 -8.81 -2.97 -9.78
N ASP A 72 -9.43 -3.11 -10.97
CA ASP A 72 -10.85 -2.77 -11.19
C ASP A 72 -11.24 -1.37 -10.68
N PRO A 73 -10.47 -0.30 -11.03
CA PRO A 73 -10.62 1.02 -10.40
C PRO A 73 -11.96 1.71 -10.70
N LEU A 74 -12.74 1.18 -11.66
CA LEU A 74 -14.05 1.69 -12.06
C LEU A 74 -15.22 0.86 -11.49
N ASN A 75 -14.95 -0.13 -10.63
CA ASN A 75 -15.97 -0.99 -10.03
C ASN A 75 -15.84 -0.98 -8.51
N ILE A 76 -16.73 -0.25 -7.84
CA ILE A 76 -16.71 -0.09 -6.38
C ILE A 76 -16.73 -1.44 -5.61
N ASP A 77 -17.38 -2.46 -6.14
CA ASP A 77 -17.50 -3.77 -5.47
C ASP A 77 -16.30 -4.69 -5.72
N LYS A 78 -15.38 -4.30 -6.60
CA LYS A 78 -14.17 -5.07 -6.95
C LYS A 78 -12.87 -4.30 -6.76
N ALA A 79 -12.96 -2.99 -6.58
CA ALA A 79 -11.82 -2.09 -6.49
C ALA A 79 -10.95 -2.48 -5.30
N ARG A 80 -9.69 -2.83 -5.57
CA ARG A 80 -8.73 -3.24 -4.53
C ARG A 80 -7.38 -2.63 -4.82
N VAL A 81 -6.65 -2.31 -3.75
CA VAL A 81 -5.30 -1.77 -3.79
C VAL A 81 -4.33 -2.81 -3.24
N ASN A 82 -3.34 -3.16 -4.05
CA ASN A 82 -2.24 -4.03 -3.70
C ASN A 82 -0.96 -3.21 -3.48
N PHE A 83 -0.24 -3.52 -2.41
CA PHE A 83 1.03 -2.92 -2.03
C PHE A 83 2.09 -4.02 -2.03
N ALA A 84 3.13 -3.86 -2.85
CA ALA A 84 4.27 -4.78 -2.89
C ALA A 84 5.55 -4.04 -2.53
N ILE A 85 6.21 -4.49 -1.45
CA ILE A 85 7.49 -3.93 -1.02
C ILE A 85 8.59 -4.46 -1.95
N GLU A 86 9.26 -3.57 -2.67
CA GLU A 86 10.33 -3.93 -3.61
C GLU A 86 11.68 -4.07 -2.91
N LYS A 87 11.70 -4.88 -1.86
CA LYS A 87 12.90 -5.26 -1.12
C LYS A 87 12.74 -6.67 -0.57
N GLU A 88 13.73 -7.51 -0.84
CA GLU A 88 13.78 -8.86 -0.29
C GLU A 88 14.08 -8.81 1.22
N ILE A 89 13.44 -9.67 2.01
CA ILE A 89 13.77 -9.80 3.43
C ILE A 89 15.21 -10.32 3.57
N PRO A 90 16.12 -9.63 4.27
CA PRO A 90 17.48 -10.10 4.51
C PRO A 90 17.49 -11.45 5.20
N ASP A 91 18.50 -12.28 4.91
CA ASP A 91 18.71 -13.60 5.52
C ASP A 91 17.53 -14.58 5.33
N CYS A 92 16.65 -14.25 4.38
CA CYS A 92 15.50 -15.03 4.00
C CYS A 92 15.77 -15.84 2.72
N PHE A 93 16.94 -16.48 2.68
CA PHE A 93 17.42 -17.21 1.53
C PHE A 93 17.64 -18.68 1.88
N ASN A 94 16.58 -19.49 1.78
CA ASN A 94 16.70 -20.96 1.87
C ASN A 94 16.87 -21.59 0.47
N GLY A 95 17.75 -21.02 -0.36
CA GLY A 95 18.18 -21.60 -1.64
C GLY A 95 17.19 -21.55 -2.82
N VAL A 96 15.90 -21.27 -2.60
CA VAL A 96 14.87 -21.29 -3.68
C VAL A 96 13.88 -20.12 -3.64
N VAL A 97 13.64 -19.50 -2.49
CA VAL A 97 12.57 -18.49 -2.33
C VAL A 97 13.16 -17.12 -2.00
N ARG A 98 13.15 -16.21 -2.97
CA ARG A 98 13.22 -14.77 -2.71
C ARG A 98 11.84 -14.35 -2.24
N CYS A 99 11.76 -13.75 -1.05
CA CYS A 99 10.48 -13.32 -0.50
C CYS A 99 10.41 -11.80 -0.39
N SER A 100 9.44 -11.23 -1.11
CA SER A 100 9.12 -9.81 -1.09
C SER A 100 7.76 -9.63 -0.43
N PRO A 101 7.67 -8.88 0.67
CA PRO A 101 6.40 -8.72 1.37
C PRO A 101 5.36 -7.98 0.52
N SER A 102 4.10 -8.36 0.65
CA SER A 102 3.00 -7.65 0.02
C SER A 102 1.73 -7.76 0.85
N PHE A 103 0.80 -6.85 0.60
CA PHE A 103 -0.54 -6.95 1.15
C PHE A 103 -1.56 -6.28 0.23
N GLN A 104 -2.81 -6.72 0.34
CA GLN A 104 -3.90 -6.28 -0.51
C GLN A 104 -5.10 -5.96 0.35
N THR A 105 -5.68 -4.81 0.08
CA THR A 105 -6.95 -4.38 0.67
C THR A 105 -8.11 -5.28 0.25
N GLU A 106 -9.10 -5.34 1.10
CA GLU A 106 -10.42 -5.93 0.87
C GLU A 106 -11.21 -5.14 -0.18
N ASP A 107 -12.20 -5.80 -0.77
CA ASP A 107 -13.24 -5.12 -1.55
C ASP A 107 -14.38 -4.65 -0.63
N ARG A 108 -15.18 -3.68 -1.12
CA ARG A 108 -16.25 -3.06 -0.33
C ARG A 108 -17.25 -4.07 0.25
N ILE A 109 -17.59 -5.08 -0.54
CA ILE A 109 -18.57 -6.11 -0.15
C ILE A 109 -17.96 -7.24 0.70
N GLU A 110 -16.68 -7.11 1.07
CA GLU A 110 -15.90 -8.06 1.87
C GLU A 110 -15.89 -9.49 1.31
N LYS A 111 -16.14 -9.63 0.01
CA LYS A 111 -16.07 -10.92 -0.68
C LYS A 111 -14.63 -11.39 -0.77
N ASN A 112 -13.70 -10.46 -0.95
CA ASN A 112 -12.27 -10.73 -0.88
C ASN A 112 -11.69 -10.05 0.36
N PRO A 113 -11.20 -10.82 1.35
CA PRO A 113 -10.69 -10.24 2.58
C PRO A 113 -9.33 -9.57 2.39
N PHE A 114 -8.94 -8.77 3.39
CA PHE A 114 -7.57 -8.29 3.54
C PHE A 114 -6.59 -9.45 3.55
N ARG A 115 -5.48 -9.33 2.81
CA ARG A 115 -4.46 -10.37 2.72
C ARG A 115 -3.08 -9.77 2.95
N VAL A 116 -2.28 -10.44 3.77
CA VAL A 116 -0.88 -10.12 4.01
C VAL A 116 0.00 -11.31 3.66
N GLU A 117 1.11 -11.04 3.01
CA GLU A 117 2.18 -11.97 2.70
C GLU A 117 3.48 -11.36 3.25
N SER A 118 3.77 -11.56 4.53
CA SER A 118 4.91 -10.93 5.23
C SER A 118 6.22 -11.70 5.15
N CYS A 119 6.24 -12.84 4.45
CA CYS A 119 7.32 -13.82 4.45
C CYS A 119 7.53 -14.59 5.77
N PHE A 120 6.87 -14.21 6.86
CA PHE A 120 7.06 -14.80 8.18
C PHE A 120 6.90 -16.33 8.19
N ASP A 121 5.82 -16.84 7.58
CA ASP A 121 5.53 -18.28 7.56
C ASP A 121 6.52 -19.09 6.71
N LYS A 122 7.21 -18.43 5.78
CA LYS A 122 8.18 -19.04 4.86
C LYS A 122 9.62 -18.91 5.39
N CYS A 123 9.83 -18.12 6.44
CA CYS A 123 11.13 -17.59 6.80
C CYS A 123 11.27 -17.34 8.30
N LYS A 124 11.90 -18.30 9.00
CA LYS A 124 12.07 -18.25 10.47
C LYS A 124 12.85 -17.01 10.95
N ASN A 125 13.66 -16.41 10.10
CA ASN A 125 14.47 -15.22 10.44
C ASN A 125 13.81 -13.90 9.98
N SER A 126 12.57 -13.93 9.48
CA SER A 126 11.89 -12.71 9.05
C SER A 126 11.76 -11.73 10.21
N LYS A 127 12.27 -10.51 10.02
CA LYS A 127 12.11 -9.40 10.98
C LYS A 127 10.74 -8.70 10.87
N LEU A 128 9.95 -9.12 9.90
CA LEU A 128 8.64 -8.57 9.58
C LEU A 128 7.57 -9.62 9.86
N VAL A 129 6.74 -9.35 10.86
CA VAL A 129 5.57 -10.17 11.19
C VAL A 129 4.35 -9.67 10.41
N PRO A 130 3.29 -10.49 10.20
CA PRO A 130 2.11 -10.04 9.47
C PRO A 130 1.50 -8.73 9.99
N SER A 131 1.47 -8.51 11.30
CA SER A 131 0.92 -7.29 11.91
C SER A 131 1.75 -6.02 11.71
N ASP A 132 2.96 -6.13 11.13
CA ASP A 132 3.77 -4.98 10.75
C ASP A 132 3.40 -4.40 9.38
N LEU A 133 2.48 -5.06 8.65
CA LEU A 133 1.84 -4.60 7.43
C LEU A 133 0.34 -4.52 7.65
N TRP A 134 -0.24 -3.34 7.49
CA TRP A 134 -1.66 -3.13 7.78
C TRP A 134 -2.24 -1.99 6.97
N CYS A 135 -3.55 -2.01 6.80
CA CYS A 135 -4.35 -0.84 6.44
C CYS A 135 -5.47 -0.67 7.47
N ASP A 136 -6.06 0.52 7.52
CA ASP A 136 -7.35 0.71 8.17
C ASP A 136 -8.35 -0.30 7.61
N ASP A 137 -9.31 -0.72 8.43
CA ASP A 137 -10.43 -1.54 8.02
C ASP A 137 -11.34 -0.76 7.05
N LEU A 138 -11.54 -1.29 5.86
CA LEU A 138 -12.15 -0.63 4.69
C LEU A 138 -13.59 -1.08 4.49
N ASN A 139 -14.33 -1.12 5.59
CA ASN A 139 -15.77 -1.32 5.59
C ASN A 139 -16.50 -0.19 4.84
N ASP A 140 -17.82 -0.36 4.66
CA ASP A 140 -18.68 0.56 3.90
C ASP A 140 -18.53 2.05 4.31
N ALA A 141 -18.19 2.37 5.56
CA ALA A 141 -18.05 3.76 6.03
C ALA A 141 -16.88 4.52 5.38
N MET A 142 -15.90 3.81 4.82
CA MET A 142 -14.76 4.38 4.12
C MET A 142 -15.06 4.70 2.65
N TRP A 143 -16.20 4.24 2.10
CA TRP A 143 -16.56 4.40 0.70
C TRP A 143 -17.61 5.50 0.54
N LEU A 144 -17.13 6.71 0.30
CA LEU A 144 -17.98 7.88 0.13
C LEU A 144 -18.47 7.97 -1.31
N PRO A 145 -19.75 8.33 -1.54
CA PRO A 145 -20.22 8.68 -2.88
C PRO A 145 -19.41 9.85 -3.45
N ASN A 146 -19.03 9.77 -4.72
CA ASN A 146 -18.31 10.84 -5.42
C ASN A 146 -18.87 11.01 -6.84
N ASN A 147 -19.83 11.92 -7.01
CA ASN A 147 -20.61 12.05 -8.25
C ASN A 147 -21.15 10.68 -8.72
N ALA A 148 -20.81 10.25 -9.94
CA ALA A 148 -21.12 8.93 -10.46
C ALA A 148 -19.95 7.95 -10.20
N GLY A 149 -19.51 7.86 -8.96
CA GLY A 149 -18.37 7.05 -8.54
C GLY A 149 -18.20 7.04 -7.02
N PHE A 150 -16.97 6.82 -6.55
CA PHE A 150 -16.66 6.70 -5.14
C PHE A 150 -15.37 7.41 -4.77
N LEU A 151 -15.20 7.67 -3.48
CA LEU A 151 -14.00 8.18 -2.85
C LEU A 151 -13.70 7.33 -1.63
N ARG A 152 -12.45 6.95 -1.45
CA ARG A 152 -11.96 6.21 -0.29
C ARG A 152 -10.67 6.83 0.22
N ASN A 153 -10.62 7.14 1.52
CA ASN A 153 -9.41 7.62 2.20
C ASN A 153 -9.09 6.66 3.34
N PHE A 154 -7.86 6.15 3.38
CA PHE A 154 -7.44 5.16 4.36
C PHE A 154 -5.95 5.23 4.61
N TRP A 155 -5.54 4.85 5.81
CA TRP A 155 -4.14 4.72 6.17
C TRP A 155 -3.65 3.30 5.96
N CYS A 156 -2.38 3.17 5.57
CA CYS A 156 -1.65 1.91 5.65
C CYS A 156 -0.30 2.13 6.32
N GLY A 157 0.22 1.09 6.97
CA GLY A 157 1.50 1.12 7.66
C GLY A 157 2.45 0.01 7.21
N PHE A 158 3.73 0.35 7.21
CA PHE A 158 4.84 -0.50 6.80
C PHE A 158 5.97 -0.37 7.81
N LYS A 159 6.46 -1.47 8.37
CA LYS A 159 7.68 -1.43 9.18
C LYS A 159 8.93 -1.58 8.32
N GLY A 160 9.95 -0.78 8.61
CA GLY A 160 11.29 -0.94 8.04
C GLY A 160 11.98 -2.24 8.49
N PHE A 161 12.85 -2.81 7.65
CA PHE A 161 13.65 -4.00 7.97
C PHE A 161 15.00 -4.02 7.25
#